data_AF-A0A2I0HGH9-F1
#
_entry.id   AF-A0A2I0HGH9-F1
#
_cell.length_a   1.000
_cell.length_b   1.000
_cell.length_c   1.000
_cell.angle_alpha   90.00
_cell.angle_beta   90.00
_cell.angle_gamma   90.00
#
_symmetry.space_group_name_H-M   'P 1'
#
loop_
_entity.id
_entity.type
_entity.pdbx_description
1 polymer ?
#
loop_
_entity_poly.entity_id
_entity_poly.type
_entity_poly.pdbx_seq_one_letter_code
_entity_poly.pdbx_strand_id
1 'polypeptide(L)' 'MSKSLGNVIDPMEVMSGVTLEGLHKRLEEGNLDPRERTIAKTGLARDFPNGIPECGADALRFALLSYTTK' A
#
# COMPACT_ATOMS: atom_id res chain seq x y z
N MET A 1 -5.80 10.98 3.33
CA MET A 1 -4.59 10.36 3.93
C MET A 1 -4.95 9.86 5.31
N SER A 2 -4.68 8.58 5.58
CA SER A 2 -5.02 7.96 6.87
C SER A 2 -4.18 8.54 8.00
N LYS A 3 -4.75 8.59 9.21
CA LYS A 3 -4.03 8.95 10.44
C LYS A 3 -3.21 7.79 11.02
N SER A 4 -3.38 6.57 10.51
CA SER A 4 -2.65 5.37 10.95
C SER A 4 -1.22 5.36 10.40
N LEU A 5 -0.25 4.92 11.20
CA LEU A 5 1.15 4.80 10.79
C LEU A 5 1.41 3.48 10.06
N GLY A 6 2.36 3.48 9.12
CA GLY A 6 2.84 2.25 8.45
C GLY A 6 1.94 1.69 7.35
N ASN A 7 0.93 2.45 6.88
CA ASN A 7 0.02 2.04 5.80
C ASN A 7 0.24 2.81 4.49
N VAL A 8 1.42 3.41 4.33
CA VAL A 8 1.78 4.13 3.10
C VAL A 8 2.05 3.08 2.02
N ILE A 9 1.33 3.20 0.91
CA ILE A 9 1.52 2.40 -0.30
C ILE A 9 2.23 3.26 -1.34
N ASP A 10 3.27 2.73 -1.97
CA ASP A 10 3.96 3.42 -3.05
C ASP A 10 3.11 3.32 -4.34
N PRO A 11 2.82 4.42 -5.06
CA PRO A 11 2.14 4.35 -6.35
C PRO A 11 2.82 3.40 -7.36
N MET A 12 4.14 3.23 -7.28
CA MET A 12 4.88 2.27 -8.11
C MET A 12 4.43 0.83 -7.84
N GLU A 13 4.17 0.47 -6.58
CA GLU A 13 3.67 -0.86 -6.18
C GLU A 13 2.27 -1.14 -6.71
N VAL A 14 1.46 -0.10 -6.93
CA VAL A 14 0.15 -0.22 -7.58
C VAL A 14 0.30 -0.41 -9.09
N MET A 15 1.28 0.26 -9.70
CA MET A 15 1.52 0.16 -11.14
C MET A 15 2.14 -1.18 -11.55
N SER A 16 3.17 -1.65 -10.83
CA SER A 16 3.89 -2.90 -11.14
C SER A 16 3.39 -4.12 -10.34
N GLY A 17 2.50 -3.91 -9.37
CA GLY A 17 2.13 -4.92 -8.39
C GLY A 17 3.21 -5.15 -7.33
N VAL A 18 2.82 -5.75 -6.20
CA VAL A 18 3.72 -6.17 -5.12
C VAL A 18 3.07 -7.29 -4.30
N THR A 19 3.86 -8.25 -3.81
CA THR A 19 3.36 -9.31 -2.94
C THR A 19 3.19 -8.81 -1.50
N LEU A 20 2.41 -9.53 -0.68
CA LEU A 20 2.26 -9.22 0.74
C LEU A 20 3.61 -9.23 1.48
N GLU A 21 4.50 -10.16 1.14
CA GLU A 21 5.87 -10.19 1.70
C GLU A 21 6.68 -8.95 1.30
N GLY A 22 6.55 -8.48 0.06
CA GLY A 22 7.18 -7.24 -0.40
C GLY A 22 6.72 -6.02 0.41
N LEU A 23 5.40 -5.92 0.65
CA LEU A 23 4.82 -4.87 1.49
C LEU A 23 5.35 -4.93 2.93
N HIS A 24 5.46 -6.14 3.51
CA HIS A 24 6.03 -6.31 4.85
C HIS A 24 7.51 -5.94 4.92
N LYS A 25 8.30 -6.26 3.89
CA LYS A 25 9.72 -5.90 3.83
C LYS A 25 9.91 -4.38 3.78
N ARG A 26 9.12 -3.66 2.98
CA ARG A 26 9.14 -2.20 2.94
C ARG A 26 8.80 -1.59 4.30
N LEU A 27 7.82 -2.17 4.99
CA LEU A 27 7.45 -1.75 6.34
C LEU A 27 8.58 -1.99 7.36
N GLU A 28 9.40 -3.02 7.17
CA GLU A 28 10.59 -3.29 8.00
C GLU A 28 11.73 -2.32 7.73
N GLU A 29 11.94 -1.91 6.48
CA GLU A 29 12.90 -0.87 6.07
C GLU A 29 12.52 0.52 6.61
N GLY A 30 11.24 0.74 6.92
CA GLY A 30 10.73 1.99 7.46
C GLY A 30 11.15 2.27 8.91
N ASN A 31 11.25 3.56 9.25
CA ASN A 31 11.53 4.02 10.62
C ASN A 31 10.25 4.06 11.48
N LEU A 32 9.64 2.90 11.72
CA LEU A 32 8.45 2.77 12.56
C LEU A 32 8.78 2.10 13.90
N ASP A 33 8.03 2.45 14.95
CA ASP A 33 8.11 1.74 16.23
C ASP A 33 7.73 0.26 16.05
N PRO A 34 8.40 -0.71 16.72
CA PRO A 34 8.05 -2.13 16.62
C PRO A 34 6.59 -2.46 16.91
N ARG A 35 5.93 -1.71 17.82
CA ARG A 35 4.51 -1.89 18.13
C ARG A 35 3.62 -1.52 16.94
N GLU A 36 3.88 -0.35 16.36
CA GLU A 36 3.18 0.14 15.17
C GLU A 36 3.45 -0.75 13.96
N ARG A 37 4.65 -1.33 13.81
CA ARG A 37 4.95 -2.30 12.73
C ARG A 37 4.05 -3.52 12.79
N THR A 38 3.78 -4.03 13.99
CA THR A 38 2.91 -5.21 14.15
C THR A 38 1.47 -4.90 13.78
N ILE A 39 0.98 -3.72 14.16
CA ILE A 39 -0.35 -3.22 13.77
C ILE A 39 -0.43 -3.02 12.26
N ALA A 40 0.58 -2.38 11.66
CA ALA A 40 0.65 -2.12 10.23
C ALA A 40 0.74 -3.41 9.40
N LYS A 41 1.53 -4.42 9.81
CA LYS A 41 1.56 -5.75 9.16
C LYS A 41 0.19 -6.41 9.17
N THR A 42 -0.49 -6.37 10.32
CA THR A 42 -1.84 -6.96 10.45
C THR A 42 -2.85 -6.22 9.58
N GLY A 43 -2.74 -4.89 9.49
CA GLY A 43 -3.56 -4.06 8.61
C GLY A 43 -3.32 -4.37 7.13
N LEU A 44 -2.05 -4.45 6.70
CA LEU A 44 -1.68 -4.79 5.33
C LEU A 44 -2.16 -6.19 4.94
N ALA A 45 -2.04 -7.18 5.81
CA ALA A 45 -2.55 -8.52 5.55
C ALA A 45 -4.08 -8.59 5.45
N ARG A 46 -4.80 -7.72 6.18
CA ARG A 46 -6.26 -7.63 6.10
C ARG A 46 -6.72 -6.94 4.82
N ASP A 47 -6.06 -5.83 4.47
CA ASP A 47 -6.48 -4.98 3.36
C ASP A 47 -5.97 -5.52 2.00
N PHE A 48 -4.80 -6.16 1.99
CA PHE A 48 -4.13 -6.74 0.82
C PHE A 48 -3.67 -8.19 1.07
N PRO A 49 -4.60 -9.15 1.28
CA PRO A 49 -4.24 -10.53 1.66
C PRO A 49 -3.36 -11.25 0.63
N ASN A 50 -3.48 -10.90 -0.65
CA ASN A 50 -2.68 -11.47 -1.74
C ASN A 50 -1.64 -10.46 -2.29
N GLY A 51 -1.42 -9.34 -1.61
CA GLY A 51 -0.68 -8.20 -2.14
C GLY A 51 -1.51 -7.30 -3.05
N ILE A 52 -0.83 -6.43 -3.78
CA ILE A 52 -1.44 -5.49 -4.72
C ILE A 52 -1.23 -6.06 -6.14
N PRO A 53 -2.30 -6.30 -6.91
CA PRO A 53 -2.17 -6.75 -8.29
C PRO A 53 -1.55 -5.65 -9.16
N GLU A 54 -0.90 -6.05 -10.24
CA GLU A 54 -0.42 -5.12 -11.25
C GLU A 54 -1.61 -4.45 -11.97
N CYS A 55 -1.75 -3.14 -11.78
CA CYS A 55 -2.83 -2.36 -12.37
C CYS A 55 -2.37 -1.47 -13.54
N GLY A 56 -1.06 -1.30 -13.73
CA GLY A 56 -0.49 -0.40 -14.73
C GLY A 56 -0.73 1.09 -14.43
N ALA A 57 -0.10 1.95 -15.24
CA ALA A 57 -0.18 3.40 -15.06
C ALA A 57 -1.58 3.98 -15.37
N ASP A 58 -2.31 3.37 -16.30
CA ASP A 58 -3.63 3.86 -16.71
C ASP A 58 -4.68 3.70 -15.62
N ALA A 59 -4.65 2.61 -14.84
CA ALA A 59 -5.56 2.45 -13.71
C ALA A 59 -5.39 3.58 -12.68
N LEU A 60 -4.14 3.94 -12.37
CA LEU A 60 -3.84 5.05 -11.46
C LEU A 60 -4.33 6.38 -12.03
N ARG A 61 -4.10 6.62 -13.34
CA ARG A 61 -4.54 7.83 -14.03
C ARG A 61 -6.07 7.97 -14.04
N PHE A 62 -6.79 6.90 -14.37
CA PHE A 62 -8.25 6.91 -14.37
C PHE A 62 -8.84 7.06 -12.95
N ALA A 63 -8.23 6.44 -11.94
CA ALA A 63 -8.65 6.62 -10.55
C ALA A 63 -8.50 8.09 -10.11
N LEU A 64 -7.39 8.74 -10.46
CA LEU A 64 -7.16 10.15 -10.14
C LEU A 64 -8.10 11.08 -10.91
N LEU A 65 -8.32 10.82 -12.20
CA LEU A 65 -9.31 11.56 -13.01
C LEU A 65 -10.70 11.43 -12.39
N SER A 66 -11.14 10.20 -12.09
CA SER A 66 -12.43 9.90 -11.45
C SER A 66 -12.58 10.58 -10.09
N TYR A 67 -11.51 10.71 -9.31
CA TYR A 67 -11.55 11.38 -8.01
C TYR A 67 -11.83 12.89 -8.15
N THR A 68 -11.36 13.50 -9.25
CA THR A 68 -11.52 14.94 -9.49
C THR A 68 -12.81 15.32 -10.20
N THR A 69 -13.41 14.40 -10.96
CA THR A 69 -14.72 14.59 -11.59
C THR A 69 -15.84 14.22 -10.61
N LYS A 70 -16.60 15.24 -10.17
CA LYS A 70 -17.90 15.08 -9.50
C LYS A 70 -19.03 14.97 -10.52
#